data_AF-A0A529JU41-F1
#
_entry.id   AF-A0A529JU41-F1
#
_cell.length_a   1.000
_cell.length_b   1.000
_cell.length_c   1.000
_cell.angle_alpha   90.00
_cell.angle_beta   90.00
_cell.angle_gamma   90.00
#
_symmetry.space_group_name_H-M   'P 1'
#
loop_
_entity.id
_entity.type
_entity.pdbx_description
1 polymer ?
#
loop_
_entity_poly.entity_id
_entity_poly.type
_entity_poly.pdbx_seq_one_letter_code
_entity_poly.pdbx_strand_id
1 'polypeptide(L)' 'NDFAQWAIDRSNAILTDQGSELATAARKGNEAQITETAQALGQAIVDALIEAFDGLAGDE' A
#
# COMPACT_ATOMS: atom_id res chain seq x y z
N ASN A 1 7.09 -16.52 12.57
CA ASN A 1 5.96 -15.72 13.06
C ASN A 1 5.20 -15.28 11.84
N ASP A 2 4.05 -15.90 11.59
CA ASP A 2 3.36 -15.82 10.30
C ASP A 2 2.89 -14.39 10.01
N PHE A 3 2.53 -13.63 11.04
CA PHE A 3 2.21 -12.21 10.94
C PHE A 3 3.39 -11.35 10.48
N ALA A 4 4.61 -11.64 10.94
CA ALA A 4 5.79 -10.88 10.52
C ALA A 4 6.12 -11.12 9.04
N GLN A 5 5.94 -12.35 8.55
CA GLN A 5 6.11 -12.67 7.13
C GLN A 5 5.01 -12.01 6.29
N TRP A 6 3.75 -12.10 6.73
CA TRP A 6 2.64 -11.38 6.09
C TRP A 6 2.92 -9.88 5.98
N ALA A 7 3.41 -9.23 7.04
CA ALA A 7 3.67 -7.79 7.03
C ALA A 7 4.75 -7.40 6.00
N ILE A 8 5.77 -8.24 5.84
CA ILE A 8 6.83 -8.05 4.83
C ILE A 8 6.23 -8.20 3.43
N ASP A 9 5.49 -9.28 3.19
CA ASP A 9 4.92 -9.58 1.88
C ASP A 9 3.88 -8.51 1.47
N ARG A 10 3.04 -8.07 2.43
CA ARG A 10 2.05 -7.00 2.25
C ARG A 10 2.71 -5.67 1.90
N SER A 11 3.78 -5.30 2.61
CA SER A 11 4.54 -4.08 2.34
C SER A 11 5.18 -4.11 0.95
N ASN A 12 5.79 -5.24 0.58
CA ASN A 12 6.41 -5.42 -0.74
C ASN A 12 5.39 -5.33 -1.88
N ALA A 13 4.19 -5.91 -1.70
CA ALA A 13 3.12 -5.82 -2.69
C ALA A 13 2.69 -4.36 -2.92
N ILE A 14 2.47 -3.59 -1.84
CA ILE A 14 2.07 -2.17 -1.94
C ILE A 14 3.13 -1.34 -2.66
N LEU A 15 4.40 -1.54 -2.34
CA LEU A 15 5.50 -0.85 -3.01
C LEU A 15 5.61 -1.24 -4.49
N THR A 16 5.46 -2.53 -4.79
CA THR A 16 5.57 -3.05 -6.16
C THR A 16 4.42 -2.55 -7.03
N ASP A 17 3.20 -2.55 -6.53
CA ASP A 17 2.02 -2.18 -7.29
C ASP A 17 1.85 -0.65 -7.27
N GLN A 18 1.41 -0.12 -6.13
CA GLN A 18 1.03 1.29 -5.99
C GLN A 18 2.25 2.23 -6.03
N GLY A 19 3.38 1.81 -5.45
CA GLY A 19 4.62 2.59 -5.49
C GLY A 19 5.18 2.74 -6.90
N SER A 20 5.15 1.68 -7.71
CA SER A 20 5.60 1.72 -9.11
C SER A 20 4.67 2.54 -10.00
N GLU A 21 3.36 2.48 -9.76
CA GLU A 21 2.38 3.32 -10.46
C GLU A 21 2.62 4.80 -10.18
N LEU A 22 2.78 5.18 -8.92
CA LEU A 22 3.11 6.55 -8.54
C LEU A 22 4.45 6.99 -9.13
N ALA A 23 5.49 6.16 -9.08
CA ALA A 23 6.79 6.47 -9.69
C ALA A 23 6.68 6.68 -11.20
N THR A 24 5.82 5.90 -11.87
CA THR A 24 5.55 6.02 -13.30
C THR A 24 4.80 7.32 -13.61
N ALA A 25 3.76 7.64 -12.84
CA ALA A 25 3.00 8.87 -12.96
C ALA A 25 3.87 10.11 -12.69
N ALA A 26 4.72 10.09 -11.66
CA ALA A 26 5.65 11.17 -11.37
C ALA A 26 6.66 11.42 -12.49
N ARG A 27 7.06 10.37 -13.23
CA ARG A 27 8.03 10.48 -14.32
C ARG A 27 7.42 10.95 -15.64
N LYS A 28 6.21 10.49 -15.97
CA LYS A 28 5.62 10.62 -17.32
C LYS A 28 4.19 11.17 -17.36
N GLY A 29 3.52 11.25 -16.21
CA GLY A 29 2.12 11.64 -16.10
C GLY A 29 1.92 13.14 -15.92
N ASN A 30 0.65 13.53 -15.88
CA ASN A 30 0.22 14.88 -15.50
C ASN A 30 -0.14 14.96 -14.00
N GLU A 31 -0.44 16.16 -13.52
CA GLU A 31 -0.77 16.42 -12.10
C GLU A 31 -1.97 15.60 -11.60
N ALA A 32 -2.97 15.37 -12.46
CA ALA A 32 -4.12 14.55 -12.11
C ALA A 32 -3.72 13.07 -11.88
N GLN A 33 -2.88 12.51 -12.77
CA GLN A 33 -2.38 11.14 -12.63
C GLN A 33 -1.48 10.96 -11.41
N ILE A 34 -0.64 11.96 -11.10
CA ILE A 34 0.18 11.97 -9.89
C ILE A 34 -0.71 11.97 -8.65
N THR A 35 -1.76 12.78 -8.65
CA THR A 35 -2.71 12.86 -7.53
C THR A 35 -3.45 11.55 -7.33
N GLU A 36 -3.98 10.96 -8.41
CA GLU A 36 -4.72 9.69 -8.38
C GLU A 36 -3.85 8.55 -7.84
N THR A 37 -2.64 8.38 -8.39
CA THR A 37 -1.72 7.31 -7.95
C THR A 37 -1.17 7.54 -6.54
N ALA A 38 -1.00 8.80 -6.11
CA ALA A 38 -0.61 9.10 -4.73
C ALA A 38 -1.73 8.78 -3.74
N GLN A 39 -2.99 9.06 -4.10
CA GLN A 39 -4.15 8.69 -3.30
C GLN A 39 -4.29 7.17 -3.20
N ALA A 40 -4.11 6.44 -4.31
CA ALA A 40 -4.17 4.98 -4.33
C ALA A 40 -3.11 4.36 -3.42
N LEU A 41 -1.85 4.84 -3.48
CA LEU A 41 -0.79 4.40 -2.57
C LEU A 41 -1.12 4.71 -1.11
N GLY A 42 -1.59 5.92 -0.82
CA GLY A 42 -1.99 6.30 0.54
C GLY A 42 -3.10 5.42 1.10
N GLN A 43 -4.12 5.12 0.28
CA GLN A 43 -5.22 4.25 0.67
C GLN A 43 -4.74 2.82 0.94
N ALA A 44 -3.89 2.26 0.07
CA ALA A 44 -3.35 0.90 0.27
C ALA A 44 -2.53 0.77 1.57
N ILE A 45 -1.80 1.83 1.96
CA ILE A 45 -1.09 1.87 3.25
C ILE A 45 -2.09 1.86 4.41
N VAL A 46 -3.15 2.69 4.36
CA VAL A 46 -4.17 2.73 5.41
C VAL A 46 -4.87 1.38 5.54
N ASP A 47 -5.24 0.76 4.43
CA ASP A 47 -5.90 -0.55 4.42
C ASP A 47 -5.01 -1.63 5.06
N ALA A 48 -3.71 -1.64 4.75
CA ALA A 48 -2.77 -2.57 5.35
C ALA A 48 -2.55 -2.32 6.86
N LEU A 49 -2.63 -1.08 7.32
CA LEU A 49 -2.55 -0.77 8.75
C LEU A 49 -3.79 -1.26 9.51
N ILE A 50 -4.97 -1.16 8.90
CA ILE A 50 -6.21 -1.71 9.47
C ILE A 50 -6.14 -3.24 9.49
N GLU A 51 -5.73 -3.88 8.39
CA GLU A 51 -5.53 -5.34 8.32
C GLU A 51 -4.51 -5.83 9.35
N ALA A 52 -3.43 -5.08 9.58
CA ALA A 52 -2.46 -5.36 10.63
C ALA A 52 -3.06 -5.24 12.04
N PHE A 53 -3.89 -4.22 12.26
CA PHE A 53 -4.58 -4.03 13.55
C PHE A 53 -5.56 -5.17 13.82
N ASP A 54 -6.40 -5.52 12.84
CA ASP A 54 -7.37 -6.60 12.96
C ASP A 54 -6.68 -7.95 13.23
N GLY A 55 -5.60 -8.24 12.51
CA GLY A 55 -4.79 -9.45 12.71
C GLY A 55 -4.09 -9.52 14.09
N LEU A 56 -3.88 -8.39 14.77
CA LEU A 56 -3.34 -8.32 16.13
C LEU A 56 -4.42 -8.33 17.21
N ALA A 57 -5.57 -7.71 16.94
CA ALA A 57 -6.71 -7.69 17.85
C ALA A 57 -7.31 -9.10 18.04
N GLY A 58 -7.15 -9.96 17.02
CA GLY A 58 -7.76 -11.27 16.96
C GLY A 58 -9.24 -11.15 16.58
N ASP A 59 -9.71 -12.03 15.69
CA ASP A 59 -11.14 -12.16 15.44
C ASP A 59 -11.80 -12.66 16.74
N GLU A 60 -12.66 -11.85 17.38
CA GLU A 60 -13.56 -12.31 18.45
C GLU A 60 -14.54 -13.38 17.94
#